data_AF-A0A7L0YYG6-F1
#
_entry.id   AF-A0A7L0YYG6-F1
#
_cell.length_a   1.000
_cell.length_b   1.000
_cell.length_c   1.000
_cell.angle_alpha   90.00
_cell.angle_beta   90.00
_cell.angle_gamma   90.00
#
_symmetry.space_group_name_H-M   'P 1'
#
loop_
_entity.id
_entity.type
_entity.pdbx_description
1 polymer ?
#
loop_
_entity_poly.entity_id
_entity_poly.type
_entity_poly.pdbx_seq_one_letter_code
_entity_poly.pdbx_strand_id
1 'polypeptide(L)'
;AGMSQAPPGAGQLSDLPDHSPLVRGAVSELRRRAEEEPGQRWPQPLSDAFLVRFLRARDFHLDLAWRLLKNYQKWRIECPEISADLQPSSVLGLLQAGYHGVLRSRDPHGSKVLIYRIGQWDPSLFTAYDVFRVSLITSELIVKEIETQRNGVKAIFDLQGWRFAHAFQISPAVAKKIAAVLTDSFPLKVRGIHLINEPLFFHPVFALIKPFLTEKIKQRVYLHGNNYLQSLTEHFPISILPQEYGGEEVSIEELAKEWTDFIMASSDYLQSISLVA
;
A
#
# COMPACT_ATOMS: atom_id res chain seq x y z
N ALA A 1 -0.22 -24.13 12.12
CA ALA A 1 -0.33 -24.14 13.59
C ALA A 1 -1.01 -22.84 14.04
N GLY A 2 -2.15 -22.96 14.73
CA GLY A 2 -2.84 -21.87 15.44
C GLY A 2 -3.45 -20.76 14.57
N MET A 3 -4.63 -20.98 13.99
CA MET A 3 -5.51 -19.85 13.66
C MET A 3 -5.99 -19.28 15.01
N SER A 4 -5.29 -18.26 15.50
CA SER A 4 -5.77 -17.46 16.64
C SER A 4 -7.12 -16.87 16.24
N GLN A 5 -8.19 -17.41 16.82
CA GLN A 5 -9.54 -16.88 16.59
C GLN A 5 -9.60 -15.47 17.15
N ALA A 6 -10.19 -14.57 16.38
CA ALA A 6 -10.54 -13.24 16.83
C ALA A 6 -11.23 -13.30 18.19
N PRO A 7 -10.78 -12.53 19.20
CA PRO A 7 -11.57 -12.39 20.41
C PRO A 7 -12.96 -11.92 19.99
N PRO A 8 -14.04 -12.46 20.60
CA PRO A 8 -15.39 -12.06 20.26
C PRO A 8 -15.51 -10.53 20.37
N GLY A 9 -15.90 -9.86 19.28
CA GLY A 9 -15.99 -8.38 19.20
C GLY A 9 -14.83 -7.67 18.48
N ALA A 10 -13.79 -8.36 18.01
CA ALA A 10 -12.66 -7.76 17.28
C ALA A 10 -13.06 -6.89 16.06
N GLY A 11 -14.08 -7.33 15.30
CA GLY A 11 -14.65 -6.55 14.20
C GLY A 11 -15.33 -5.27 14.70
N GLN A 12 -16.03 -5.33 15.82
CA GLN A 12 -16.72 -4.18 16.43
C GLN A 12 -15.75 -3.11 16.93
N LEU A 13 -14.55 -3.50 17.39
CA LEU A 13 -13.52 -2.54 17.85
C LEU A 13 -12.98 -1.66 16.72
N SER A 14 -12.91 -2.19 15.49
CA SER A 14 -12.42 -1.41 14.34
C SER A 14 -13.33 -0.23 13.99
N ASP A 15 -14.63 -0.37 14.28
CA ASP A 15 -15.66 0.62 13.99
C ASP A 15 -15.80 1.66 15.11
N LEU A 16 -15.17 1.45 16.26
CA LEU A 16 -15.18 2.41 17.35
C LEU A 16 -14.34 3.67 17.01
N PRO A 17 -14.73 4.84 17.55
CA PRO A 17 -13.90 6.04 17.49
C PRO A 17 -12.57 5.86 18.25
N ASP A 18 -11.52 6.56 17.81
CA ASP A 18 -10.18 6.50 18.43
C ASP A 18 -10.20 6.85 19.94
N HIS A 19 -11.11 7.73 20.35
CA HIS A 19 -11.29 8.15 21.73
C HIS A 19 -12.12 7.17 22.59
N SER A 20 -12.57 6.04 22.03
CA SER A 20 -13.24 5.01 22.82
C SER A 20 -12.30 4.44 23.89
N PRO A 21 -12.77 4.19 25.13
CA PRO A 21 -11.96 3.57 26.18
C PRO A 21 -11.31 2.26 25.75
N LEU A 22 -12.01 1.45 24.94
CA LEU A 22 -11.50 0.16 24.44
C LEU A 22 -10.34 0.36 23.45
N VAL A 23 -10.47 1.33 22.53
CA VAL A 23 -9.41 1.64 21.56
C VAL A 23 -8.19 2.21 22.27
N ARG A 24 -8.38 3.16 23.18
CA ARG A 24 -7.29 3.72 24.00
C ARG A 24 -6.60 2.67 24.85
N GLY A 25 -7.35 1.72 25.43
CA GLY A 25 -6.78 0.61 26.18
C GLY A 25 -5.85 -0.25 25.33
N ALA A 26 -6.27 -0.63 24.12
CA ALA A 26 -5.44 -1.40 23.19
C ALA A 26 -4.22 -0.63 22.69
N VAL A 27 -4.36 0.68 22.43
CA VAL A 27 -3.25 1.56 22.05
C VAL A 27 -2.22 1.67 23.16
N SER A 28 -2.66 1.89 24.40
CA SER A 28 -1.76 1.97 25.57
C SER A 28 -0.99 0.67 25.78
N GLU A 29 -1.65 -0.48 25.61
CA GLU A 29 -0.97 -1.77 25.74
C GLU A 29 0.02 -2.02 24.60
N LEU A 30 -0.31 -1.66 23.36
CA LEU A 30 0.65 -1.76 22.24
C LEU A 30 1.85 -0.81 22.45
N ARG A 31 1.61 0.40 22.97
CA ARG A 31 2.67 1.34 23.34
C ARG A 31 3.58 0.76 24.40
N ARG A 32 3.02 0.24 25.49
CA ARG A 32 3.77 -0.39 26.59
C ARG A 32 4.69 -1.49 26.07
N ARG A 33 4.19 -2.37 25.20
CA ARG A 33 5.00 -3.42 24.55
C ARG A 33 6.14 -2.86 23.70
N ALA A 34 5.91 -1.76 22.99
CA ALA A 34 6.96 -1.11 22.21
C ALA A 34 8.04 -0.50 23.13
N GLU A 35 7.64 0.22 24.17
CA GLU A 35 8.56 0.88 25.12
C GLU A 35 9.38 -0.13 25.94
N GLU A 36 8.83 -1.30 26.23
CA GLU A 36 9.52 -2.38 26.95
C GLU A 36 10.43 -3.25 26.07
N GLU A 37 10.36 -3.18 24.74
CA GLU A 37 11.18 -4.01 23.84
C GLU A 37 12.66 -3.56 23.88
N PRO A 38 13.58 -4.37 24.43
CA PRO A 38 14.96 -3.95 24.67
C PRO A 38 15.72 -3.69 23.36
N GLY A 39 16.45 -2.58 23.31
CA GLY A 39 17.36 -2.27 22.19
C GLY A 39 16.68 -1.82 20.89
N GLN A 40 15.34 -1.79 20.84
CA GLN A 40 14.61 -1.38 19.66
C GLN A 40 14.43 0.15 19.63
N ARG A 41 14.85 0.77 18.52
CA ARG A 41 14.54 2.18 18.24
C ARG A 41 13.28 2.26 17.40
N TRP A 42 12.29 2.98 17.91
CA TRP A 42 11.00 3.20 17.25
C TRP A 42 10.97 4.57 16.56
N PRO A 43 10.16 4.72 15.49
CA PRO A 43 9.87 6.04 14.95
C PRO A 43 9.12 6.83 16.02
N GLN A 44 9.65 8.00 16.38
CA GLN A 44 9.05 8.88 17.37
C GLN A 44 8.24 10.00 16.67
N PRO A 45 7.08 10.40 17.21
CA PRO A 45 6.45 9.86 18.43
C PRO A 45 5.62 8.58 18.18
N LEU A 46 5.58 7.67 19.17
CA LEU A 46 4.61 6.56 19.24
C LEU A 46 3.20 7.04 19.64
N SER A 47 2.67 7.99 18.84
CA SER A 47 1.36 8.61 19.05
C SER A 47 0.21 7.60 18.92
N ASP A 48 -0.94 7.92 19.54
CA ASP A 48 -2.17 7.11 19.40
C ASP A 48 -2.53 6.91 17.93
N ALA A 49 -2.46 7.98 17.13
CA ALA A 49 -2.76 7.98 15.70
C ALA A 49 -1.79 7.12 14.85
N PHE A 50 -0.57 6.89 15.33
CA PHE A 50 0.38 5.98 14.70
C PHE A 50 0.08 4.53 15.08
N LEU A 51 -0.06 4.23 16.37
CA LEU A 51 -0.23 2.88 16.89
C LEU A 51 -1.58 2.25 16.49
N VAL A 52 -2.65 3.05 16.42
CA VAL A 52 -3.98 2.55 16.02
C VAL A 52 -4.00 1.96 14.61
N ARG A 53 -3.10 2.40 13.72
CA ARG A 53 -2.95 1.87 12.35
C ARG A 53 -2.66 0.37 12.39
N PHE A 54 -1.75 -0.05 13.26
CA PHE A 54 -1.32 -1.44 13.42
C PHE A 54 -2.42 -2.31 14.03
N LEU A 55 -3.12 -1.76 15.04
CA LEU A 55 -4.26 -2.42 15.67
C LEU A 55 -5.38 -2.66 14.65
N ARG A 56 -5.81 -1.63 13.93
CA ARG A 56 -6.85 -1.76 12.89
C ARG A 56 -6.44 -2.70 11.77
N ALA A 57 -5.19 -2.63 11.31
CA ALA A 57 -4.68 -3.52 10.27
C ALA A 57 -4.73 -5.01 10.65
N ARG A 58 -4.83 -5.33 11.95
CA ARG A 58 -4.93 -6.69 12.50
C ARG A 58 -6.20 -6.89 13.32
N ASP A 59 -7.24 -6.12 13.04
CA ASP A 59 -8.56 -6.25 13.66
C ASP A 59 -8.48 -6.29 15.20
N PHE A 60 -7.62 -5.44 15.78
CA PHE A 60 -7.34 -5.33 17.22
C PHE A 60 -6.77 -6.59 17.89
N HIS A 61 -6.29 -7.58 17.12
CA HIS A 61 -5.41 -8.61 17.67
C HIS A 61 -4.06 -8.03 18.05
N LEU A 62 -3.89 -7.81 19.35
CA LEU A 62 -2.72 -7.16 19.92
C LEU A 62 -1.39 -7.86 19.54
N ASP A 63 -1.31 -9.19 19.61
CA ASP A 63 -0.08 -9.91 19.25
C ASP A 63 0.27 -9.80 17.76
N LEU A 64 -0.74 -9.80 16.90
CA LEU A 64 -0.55 -9.64 15.47
C LEU A 64 -0.18 -8.19 15.12
N ALA A 65 -0.81 -7.21 15.77
CA ALA A 65 -0.49 -5.80 15.62
C ALA A 65 0.94 -5.51 16.10
N TRP A 66 1.35 -6.12 17.21
CA TRP A 66 2.70 -6.04 17.73
C TRP A 66 3.73 -6.61 16.75
N ARG A 67 3.47 -7.80 16.19
CA ARG A 67 4.34 -8.39 15.17
C ARG A 67 4.44 -7.49 13.93
N LEU A 68 3.32 -6.92 13.48
CA LEU A 68 3.29 -6.00 12.35
C LEU A 68 4.12 -4.74 12.60
N LEU A 69 4.04 -4.16 13.81
CA LEU A 69 4.83 -2.99 14.19
C LEU A 69 6.34 -3.29 14.13
N LYS A 70 6.77 -4.44 14.66
CA LYS A 70 8.15 -4.91 14.55
C LYS A 70 8.59 -5.11 13.10
N ASN A 71 7.75 -5.76 12.31
CA ASN A 71 8.06 -6.03 10.90
C ASN A 71 8.13 -4.75 10.06
N TYR A 72 7.27 -3.77 10.33
CA TYR A 72 7.31 -2.46 9.69
C TYR A 72 8.65 -1.77 9.97
N GLN A 73 9.03 -1.66 11.24
CA GLN A 73 10.29 -1.02 11.60
C GLN A 73 11.50 -1.75 11.04
N LYS A 74 11.50 -3.09 11.13
CA LYS A 74 12.55 -3.93 10.54
C LYS A 74 12.65 -3.73 9.03
N TRP A 75 11.53 -3.76 8.32
CA TRP A 75 11.52 -3.60 6.87
C TRP A 75 12.07 -2.25 6.44
N ARG A 76 11.76 -1.18 7.19
CA ARG A 76 12.32 0.15 6.92
C ARG A 76 13.84 0.18 7.08
N ILE A 77 14.37 -0.44 8.14
CA ILE A 77 15.81 -0.53 8.38
C ILE A 77 16.52 -1.40 7.32
N GLU A 78 15.90 -2.50 6.88
CA GLU A 78 16.47 -3.44 5.89
C GLU A 78 16.28 -2.99 4.43
N CYS A 79 15.45 -1.96 4.20
CA CYS A 79 15.17 -1.41 2.87
C CYS A 79 15.36 0.12 2.85
N PRO A 80 16.55 0.64 3.25
CA PRO A 80 16.79 2.07 3.26
C PRO A 80 16.73 2.69 1.85
N GLU A 81 17.05 1.90 0.81
CA GLU A 81 16.95 2.32 -0.58
C GLU A 81 15.51 2.65 -1.02
N ILE A 82 14.50 2.20 -0.28
CA ILE A 82 13.08 2.54 -0.51
C ILE A 82 12.57 3.52 0.56
N SER A 83 12.94 3.32 1.82
CA SER A 83 12.21 3.89 2.97
C SER A 83 12.97 4.94 3.77
N ALA A 84 14.25 5.16 3.46
CA ALA A 84 15.06 6.13 4.19
C ALA A 84 14.66 7.57 3.84
N ASP A 85 14.56 7.86 2.54
CA ASP A 85 14.09 9.15 2.04
C ASP A 85 12.70 8.99 1.41
N LEU A 86 11.72 9.70 1.96
CA LEU A 86 10.35 9.77 1.45
C LEU A 86 10.03 11.13 0.81
N GLN A 87 11.03 11.98 0.59
CA GLN A 87 10.83 13.25 -0.10
C GLN A 87 10.33 13.02 -1.53
N PRO A 88 9.23 13.70 -1.93
CA PRO A 88 8.68 13.60 -3.28
C PRO A 88 9.66 13.97 -4.39
N SER A 89 10.60 14.87 -4.11
CA SER A 89 11.60 15.35 -5.08
C SER A 89 12.40 14.21 -5.71
N SER A 90 12.66 13.12 -4.97
CA SER A 90 13.37 11.93 -5.46
C SER A 90 12.63 11.17 -6.55
N VAL A 91 11.30 11.32 -6.64
CA VAL A 91 10.42 10.59 -7.57
C VAL A 91 9.53 11.52 -8.39
N LEU A 92 9.77 12.83 -8.34
CA LEU A 92 8.88 13.83 -8.94
C LEU A 92 8.70 13.64 -10.45
N GLY A 93 9.78 13.33 -11.17
CA GLY A 93 9.68 13.07 -12.61
C GLY A 93 8.79 11.86 -12.95
N LEU A 94 8.78 10.84 -12.09
CA LEU A 94 7.91 9.67 -12.26
C LEU A 94 6.44 10.01 -11.98
N LEU A 95 6.18 10.84 -10.96
CA LEU A 95 4.85 11.37 -10.67
C LEU A 95 4.32 12.24 -11.82
N GLN A 96 5.17 13.14 -12.34
CA GLN A 96 4.85 14.03 -13.46
C GLN A 96 4.64 13.29 -14.79
N ALA A 97 5.27 12.12 -14.97
CA ALA A 97 4.97 11.23 -16.10
C ALA A 97 3.57 10.58 -15.99
N GLY A 98 2.85 10.79 -14.87
CA GLY A 98 1.54 10.22 -14.63
C GLY A 98 1.60 8.71 -14.33
N TYR A 99 2.68 8.24 -13.72
CA TYR A 99 2.84 6.83 -13.32
C TYR A 99 1.77 6.38 -12.32
N HIS A 100 1.34 7.26 -11.43
CA HIS A 100 0.49 6.90 -10.31
C HIS A 100 -0.61 7.94 -10.06
N GLY A 101 -1.81 7.45 -9.76
CA GLY A 101 -2.94 8.25 -9.30
C GLY A 101 -3.78 7.50 -8.27
N VAL A 102 -4.69 8.22 -7.63
CA VAL A 102 -5.61 7.68 -6.62
C VAL A 102 -7.02 8.15 -6.95
N LEU A 103 -7.97 7.22 -6.99
CA LEU A 103 -9.37 7.57 -7.25
C LEU A 103 -9.90 8.50 -6.15
N ARG A 104 -10.68 9.51 -6.56
CA ARG A 104 -11.39 10.41 -5.63
C ARG A 104 -12.35 9.63 -4.74
N SER A 105 -13.08 8.69 -5.36
CA SER A 105 -14.07 7.84 -4.70
C SER A 105 -13.49 6.50 -4.22
N ARG A 106 -14.07 5.97 -3.15
CA ARG A 106 -13.80 4.62 -2.65
C ARG A 106 -14.59 3.58 -3.45
N ASP A 107 -14.16 2.33 -3.39
CA ASP A 107 -14.95 1.22 -3.94
C ASP A 107 -16.22 0.95 -3.09
N PRO A 108 -17.14 0.07 -3.53
CA PRO A 108 -18.35 -0.28 -2.78
C PRO A 108 -18.11 -0.85 -1.38
N HIS A 109 -16.88 -1.29 -1.07
CA HIS A 109 -16.49 -1.80 0.23
C HIS A 109 -15.70 -0.76 1.05
N GLY A 110 -15.64 0.51 0.61
CA GLY A 110 -14.95 1.60 1.30
C GLY A 110 -13.42 1.59 1.13
N SER A 111 -12.87 0.72 0.28
CA SER A 111 -11.44 0.64 0.02
C SER A 111 -10.97 1.86 -0.77
N LYS A 112 -9.80 2.39 -0.42
CA LYS A 112 -9.12 3.38 -1.28
C LYS A 112 -8.59 2.66 -2.52
N VAL A 113 -8.70 3.27 -3.69
CA VAL A 113 -8.30 2.64 -4.97
C VAL A 113 -7.11 3.38 -5.57
N LEU A 114 -6.03 2.66 -5.79
CA LEU A 114 -4.76 3.17 -6.33
C LEU A 114 -4.61 2.71 -7.79
N ILE A 115 -4.10 3.57 -8.67
CA ILE A 115 -3.81 3.24 -10.06
C ILE A 115 -2.31 3.39 -10.31
N TYR A 116 -1.72 2.41 -10.98
CA TYR A 116 -0.32 2.41 -11.42
C TYR A 116 -0.27 2.08 -12.91
N ARG A 117 0.37 2.94 -13.71
CA ARG A 117 0.51 2.79 -15.17
C ARG A 117 1.96 2.47 -15.53
N ILE A 118 2.25 1.20 -15.81
CA ILE A 118 3.62 0.76 -16.13
C ILE A 118 4.17 1.45 -17.37
N GLY A 119 3.33 1.75 -18.37
CA GLY A 119 3.77 2.44 -19.59
C GLY A 119 4.40 3.82 -19.35
N GLN A 120 4.17 4.43 -18.17
CA GLN A 120 4.73 5.73 -17.77
C GLN A 120 6.01 5.60 -16.92
N TRP A 121 6.44 4.38 -16.60
CA TRP A 121 7.71 4.14 -15.95
C TRP A 121 8.80 3.99 -17.02
N ASP A 122 9.75 4.93 -17.06
CA ASP A 122 10.99 4.74 -17.82
C ASP A 122 12.06 4.05 -16.95
N PRO A 123 12.42 2.79 -17.22
CA PRO A 123 13.39 2.03 -16.42
C PRO A 123 14.84 2.47 -16.61
N SER A 124 15.12 3.38 -17.55
CA SER A 124 16.44 4.00 -17.71
C SER A 124 16.62 5.22 -16.78
N LEU A 125 15.51 5.82 -16.33
CA LEU A 125 15.51 7.00 -15.45
C LEU A 125 15.20 6.63 -14.00
N PHE A 126 14.28 5.67 -13.79
CA PHE A 126 13.82 5.27 -12.47
C PHE A 126 14.01 3.77 -12.25
N THR A 127 14.57 3.42 -11.11
CA THR A 127 14.75 2.02 -10.69
C THR A 127 13.45 1.43 -10.14
N ALA A 128 13.39 0.11 -9.96
CA ALA A 128 12.30 -0.52 -9.21
C ALA A 128 12.16 0.05 -7.79
N TYR A 129 13.24 0.48 -7.15
CA TYR A 129 13.19 1.08 -5.81
C TYR A 129 12.48 2.43 -5.81
N ASP A 130 12.68 3.25 -6.84
CA ASP A 130 11.99 4.54 -7.01
C ASP A 130 10.49 4.34 -7.22
N VAL A 131 10.13 3.34 -8.04
CA VAL A 131 8.75 2.92 -8.24
C VAL A 131 8.11 2.43 -6.92
N PHE A 132 8.83 1.62 -6.13
CA PHE A 132 8.32 1.20 -4.82
C PHE A 132 8.20 2.34 -3.82
N ARG A 133 9.09 3.33 -3.91
CA ARG A 133 9.02 4.52 -3.05
C ARG A 133 7.76 5.33 -3.32
N VAL A 134 7.32 5.47 -4.57
CA VAL A 134 6.01 6.08 -4.88
C VAL A 134 4.87 5.35 -4.15
N SER A 135 4.87 4.01 -4.18
CA SER A 135 3.86 3.22 -3.47
C SER A 135 3.94 3.39 -1.94
N LEU A 136 5.14 3.49 -1.39
CA LEU A 136 5.36 3.70 0.04
C LEU A 136 4.91 5.10 0.49
N ILE A 137 5.27 6.15 -0.26
CA ILE A 137 4.83 7.53 -0.04
C ILE A 137 3.30 7.59 0.00
N THR A 138 2.65 7.08 -1.05
CA THR A 138 1.17 7.02 -1.10
C THR A 138 0.61 6.26 0.09
N SER A 139 1.21 5.13 0.45
CA SER A 139 0.76 4.29 1.56
C SER A 139 0.84 5.02 2.91
N GLU A 140 1.92 5.78 3.16
CA GLU A 140 2.10 6.58 4.39
C GLU A 140 1.14 7.77 4.48
N LEU A 141 0.63 8.26 3.35
CA LEU A 141 -0.39 9.31 3.30
C LEU A 141 -1.79 8.75 3.54
N ILE A 142 -2.20 7.72 2.77
CA ILE A 142 -3.56 7.18 2.84
C ILE A 142 -3.84 6.40 4.13
N VAL A 143 -2.80 5.86 4.78
CA VAL A 143 -2.96 5.15 6.07
C VAL A 143 -3.40 6.10 7.19
N LYS A 144 -3.31 7.42 7.01
CA LYS A 144 -3.84 8.40 7.97
C LYS A 144 -5.37 8.45 7.96
N GLU A 145 -6.03 8.02 6.89
CA GLU A 145 -7.49 8.00 6.78
C GLU A 145 -8.06 6.80 7.57
N ILE A 146 -8.95 7.07 8.54
CA ILE A 146 -9.59 6.03 9.36
C ILE A 146 -10.33 5.01 8.47
N GLU A 147 -11.04 5.48 7.45
CA GLU A 147 -11.76 4.62 6.52
C GLU A 147 -10.83 3.70 5.72
N THR A 148 -9.62 4.15 5.38
CA THR A 148 -8.61 3.30 4.73
C THR A 148 -8.00 2.30 5.70
N GLN A 149 -7.80 2.66 6.98
CA GLN A 149 -7.35 1.70 8.00
C GLN A 149 -8.37 0.57 8.23
N ARG A 150 -9.67 0.90 8.18
CA ARG A 150 -10.78 -0.06 8.35
C ARG A 150 -10.95 -0.97 7.12
N ASN A 151 -11.14 -0.32 5.97
CA ASN A 151 -11.62 -0.97 4.76
C ASN A 151 -10.47 -1.49 3.90
N GLY A 152 -9.30 -0.84 3.98
CA GLY A 152 -8.10 -1.22 3.25
C GLY A 152 -7.99 -0.56 1.89
N VAL A 153 -7.20 -1.18 1.01
CA VAL A 153 -6.87 -0.65 -0.31
C VAL A 153 -7.05 -1.70 -1.38
N LYS A 154 -7.41 -1.25 -2.59
CA LYS A 154 -7.27 -2.02 -3.82
C LYS A 154 -6.32 -1.28 -4.76
N ALA A 155 -5.51 -2.01 -5.52
CA ALA A 155 -4.61 -1.43 -6.50
C ALA A 155 -4.93 -1.98 -7.89
N ILE A 156 -5.00 -1.09 -8.88
CA ILE A 156 -5.09 -1.41 -10.31
C ILE A 156 -3.71 -1.14 -10.91
N PHE A 157 -3.12 -2.17 -11.49
CA PHE A 157 -1.86 -2.11 -12.23
C PHE A 157 -2.17 -2.30 -13.70
N ASP A 158 -2.05 -1.23 -14.46
CA ASP A 158 -2.12 -1.25 -15.89
C ASP A 158 -0.75 -1.57 -16.47
N LEU A 159 -0.64 -2.80 -16.98
CA LEU A 159 0.59 -3.35 -17.52
C LEU A 159 0.75 -3.06 -19.02
N GLN A 160 -0.13 -2.22 -19.60
CA GLN A 160 0.09 -1.71 -20.95
C GLN A 160 1.44 -0.98 -21.02
N GLY A 161 2.24 -1.33 -22.02
CA GLY A 161 3.60 -0.79 -22.18
C GLY A 161 4.66 -1.50 -21.34
N TRP A 162 4.35 -2.62 -20.68
CA TRP A 162 5.34 -3.46 -20.01
C TRP A 162 6.39 -4.00 -21.01
N ARG A 163 7.69 -3.90 -20.65
CA ARG A 163 8.86 -4.27 -21.48
C ARG A 163 9.82 -5.15 -20.68
N PHE A 164 10.72 -5.86 -21.37
CA PHE A 164 11.79 -6.62 -20.70
C PHE A 164 12.68 -5.75 -19.79
N ALA A 165 12.90 -4.48 -20.14
CA ALA A 165 13.64 -3.54 -19.30
C ALA A 165 13.00 -3.36 -17.90
N HIS A 166 11.66 -3.39 -17.78
CA HIS A 166 10.97 -3.42 -16.49
C HIS A 166 11.21 -4.75 -15.77
N ALA A 167 11.14 -5.88 -16.48
CA ALA A 167 11.35 -7.20 -15.91
C ALA A 167 12.75 -7.34 -15.29
N PHE A 168 13.78 -6.81 -15.94
CA PHE A 168 15.17 -6.84 -15.44
C PHE A 168 15.37 -6.07 -14.13
N GLN A 169 14.49 -5.11 -13.82
CA GLN A 169 14.51 -4.39 -12.55
C GLN A 169 13.94 -5.23 -11.39
N ILE A 170 13.17 -6.29 -11.67
CA ILE A 170 12.52 -7.12 -10.65
C ILE A 170 13.37 -8.35 -10.32
N SER A 171 14.38 -8.15 -9.47
CA SER A 171 15.20 -9.24 -8.92
C SER A 171 14.47 -10.03 -7.82
N PRO A 172 14.94 -11.22 -7.43
CA PRO A 172 14.38 -11.95 -6.28
C PRO A 172 14.39 -11.14 -4.97
N ALA A 173 15.41 -10.29 -4.78
CA ALA A 173 15.49 -9.40 -3.62
C ALA A 173 14.38 -8.34 -3.64
N VAL A 174 14.14 -7.73 -4.80
CA VAL A 174 13.02 -6.80 -5.00
C VAL A 174 11.68 -7.52 -4.78
N ALA A 175 11.49 -8.68 -5.39
CA ALA A 175 10.27 -9.49 -5.23
C ALA A 175 9.96 -9.81 -3.76
N LYS A 176 10.97 -10.13 -2.96
CA LYS A 176 10.83 -10.35 -1.51
C LYS A 176 10.41 -9.08 -0.76
N LYS A 177 10.98 -7.92 -1.12
CA LYS A 177 10.62 -6.61 -0.52
C LYS A 177 9.16 -6.24 -0.83
N ILE A 178 8.70 -6.47 -2.07
CA ILE A 178 7.29 -6.31 -2.48
C ILE A 178 6.39 -7.17 -1.61
N ALA A 179 6.67 -8.46 -1.56
CA ALA A 179 5.83 -9.42 -0.86
C ALA A 179 5.72 -9.11 0.64
N ALA A 180 6.79 -8.62 1.27
CA ALA A 180 6.79 -8.21 2.66
C ALA A 180 5.74 -7.11 2.94
N VAL A 181 5.74 -6.03 2.14
CA VAL A 181 4.78 -4.91 2.27
C VAL A 181 3.35 -5.37 2.04
N LEU A 182 3.13 -6.24 1.04
CA LEU A 182 1.79 -6.76 0.72
C LEU A 182 1.21 -7.69 1.80
N THR A 183 2.05 -8.26 2.69
CA THR A 183 1.64 -9.32 3.61
C THR A 183 1.67 -8.92 5.08
N ASP A 184 2.85 -8.55 5.62
CA ASP A 184 3.01 -8.36 7.08
C ASP A 184 4.05 -7.29 7.47
N SER A 185 4.35 -6.33 6.59
CA SER A 185 5.31 -5.24 6.86
C SER A 185 4.76 -3.81 6.71
N PHE A 186 3.49 -3.62 6.35
CA PHE A 186 2.86 -2.29 6.33
C PHE A 186 1.44 -2.32 6.90
N PRO A 187 1.00 -1.29 7.67
CA PRO A 187 -0.32 -1.27 8.31
C PRO A 187 -1.48 -0.92 7.37
N LEU A 188 -1.53 -1.53 6.18
CA LEU A 188 -2.67 -1.47 5.26
C LEU A 188 -3.19 -2.88 4.96
N LYS A 189 -4.52 -2.98 4.80
CA LYS A 189 -5.16 -4.22 4.36
C LYS A 189 -5.25 -4.23 2.84
N VAL A 190 -4.42 -5.03 2.16
CA VAL A 190 -4.53 -5.23 0.71
C VAL A 190 -5.77 -6.07 0.42
N ARG A 191 -6.83 -5.47 -0.13
CA ARG A 191 -8.12 -6.12 -0.44
C ARG A 191 -8.20 -6.68 -1.85
N GLY A 192 -7.42 -6.13 -2.79
CA GLY A 192 -7.39 -6.58 -4.17
C GLY A 192 -6.21 -5.98 -4.92
N ILE A 193 -5.61 -6.77 -5.81
CA ILE A 193 -4.58 -6.36 -6.77
C ILE A 193 -5.11 -6.77 -8.13
N HIS A 194 -5.44 -5.80 -8.96
CA HIS A 194 -6.06 -5.97 -10.26
C HIS A 194 -5.03 -5.65 -11.33
N LEU A 195 -4.64 -6.64 -12.11
CA LEU A 195 -3.70 -6.50 -13.22
C LEU A 195 -4.52 -6.49 -14.51
N ILE A 196 -4.40 -5.41 -15.28
CA ILE A 196 -5.04 -5.26 -16.58
C ILE A 196 -3.95 -5.13 -17.65
N ASN A 197 -4.27 -5.50 -18.89
CA ASN A 197 -3.35 -5.43 -20.03
C ASN A 197 -2.03 -6.20 -19.79
N GLU A 198 -2.04 -7.26 -18.97
CA GLU A 198 -0.83 -8.03 -18.70
C GLU A 198 -0.37 -8.79 -19.96
N PRO A 199 0.86 -8.55 -20.45
CA PRO A 199 1.37 -9.34 -21.56
C PRO A 199 1.80 -10.73 -21.08
N LEU A 200 1.78 -11.73 -21.96
CA LEU A 200 2.19 -13.11 -21.62
C LEU A 200 3.58 -13.19 -20.97
N PHE A 201 4.51 -12.32 -21.37
CA PHE A 201 5.86 -12.27 -20.81
C PHE A 201 5.98 -11.57 -19.45
N PHE A 202 4.87 -11.12 -18.85
CA PHE A 202 4.81 -10.71 -17.43
C PHE A 202 4.71 -11.91 -16.48
N HIS A 203 4.14 -13.04 -16.91
CA HIS A 203 3.92 -14.21 -16.04
C HIS A 203 5.18 -14.72 -15.32
N PRO A 204 6.39 -14.75 -15.94
CA PRO A 204 7.61 -15.12 -15.22
C PRO A 204 7.92 -14.20 -14.02
N VAL A 205 7.65 -12.90 -14.13
CA VAL A 205 7.85 -11.95 -13.03
C VAL A 205 6.85 -12.21 -11.92
N PHE A 206 5.58 -12.47 -12.26
CA PHE A 206 4.60 -12.87 -11.25
C PHE A 206 4.98 -14.19 -10.57
N ALA A 207 5.49 -15.17 -11.33
CA ALA A 207 5.97 -16.44 -10.80
C ALA A 207 7.18 -16.27 -9.85
N LEU A 208 7.99 -15.23 -10.03
CA LEU A 208 9.06 -14.88 -9.10
C LEU A 208 8.54 -14.31 -7.76
N ILE A 209 7.46 -13.53 -7.79
CA ILE A 209 6.88 -12.90 -6.58
C ILE A 209 5.99 -13.88 -5.81
N LYS A 210 5.21 -14.70 -6.53
CA LYS A 210 4.17 -15.58 -5.99
C LYS A 210 4.62 -16.46 -4.80
N PRO A 211 5.82 -17.06 -4.76
CA PRO A 211 6.27 -17.90 -3.64
C PRO A 211 6.34 -17.16 -2.31
N PHE A 212 6.57 -15.84 -2.32
CA PHE A 212 6.67 -15.02 -1.12
C PHE A 212 5.32 -14.49 -0.62
N LEU A 213 4.25 -14.65 -1.40
CA LEU A 213 2.92 -14.20 -1.03
C LEU A 213 2.23 -15.22 -0.12
N THR A 214 1.42 -14.74 0.82
CA THR A 214 0.50 -15.60 1.58
C THR A 214 -0.67 -16.04 0.69
N GLU A 215 -1.30 -17.17 1.02
CA GLU A 215 -2.48 -17.66 0.28
C GLU A 215 -3.61 -16.60 0.23
N LYS A 216 -3.80 -15.86 1.33
CA LYS A 216 -4.77 -14.75 1.40
C LYS A 216 -4.50 -13.67 0.34
N ILE A 217 -3.23 -13.32 0.09
CA ILE A 217 -2.89 -12.33 -0.93
C ILE A 217 -2.97 -12.93 -2.32
N LYS A 218 -2.52 -14.18 -2.53
CA LYS A 218 -2.64 -14.86 -3.83
C LYS A 218 -4.08 -14.90 -4.32
N GLN A 219 -5.04 -15.15 -3.44
CA GLN A 219 -6.48 -15.16 -3.74
C GLN A 219 -7.06 -13.76 -4.05
N ARG A 220 -6.30 -12.70 -3.78
CA ARG A 220 -6.68 -11.29 -4.03
C ARG A 220 -5.97 -10.70 -5.24
N VAL A 221 -5.23 -11.51 -5.99
CA VAL A 221 -4.63 -11.10 -7.26
C VAL A 221 -5.56 -11.53 -8.39
N TYR A 222 -5.98 -10.56 -9.20
CA TYR A 222 -6.86 -10.74 -10.34
C TYR A 222 -6.09 -10.39 -11.61
N LEU A 223 -6.04 -11.32 -12.56
CA LEU A 223 -5.47 -11.14 -13.90
C LEU A 223 -6.65 -10.99 -14.87
N HIS A 224 -6.83 -9.80 -15.42
CA HIS A 224 -8.00 -9.46 -16.24
C HIS A 224 -7.74 -9.57 -17.74
N GLY A 225 -6.48 -9.59 -18.18
CA GLY A 225 -6.09 -9.60 -19.57
C GLY A 225 -6.36 -8.28 -20.30
N ASN A 226 -6.37 -8.35 -21.63
CA ASN A 226 -6.60 -7.18 -22.49
C ASN A 226 -8.09 -6.79 -22.58
N ASN A 227 -9.01 -7.74 -22.37
CA ASN A 227 -10.46 -7.50 -22.40
C ASN A 227 -11.00 -7.27 -20.97
N TYR A 228 -10.31 -6.43 -20.20
CA TYR A 228 -10.49 -6.32 -18.76
C TYR A 228 -11.82 -5.66 -18.36
N LEU A 229 -12.40 -4.78 -19.20
CA LEU A 229 -13.50 -3.88 -18.83
C LEU A 229 -14.63 -4.57 -18.04
N GLN A 230 -15.21 -5.64 -18.58
CA GLN A 230 -16.30 -6.36 -17.91
C GLN A 230 -15.87 -6.85 -16.51
N SER A 231 -14.77 -7.61 -16.45
CA SER A 231 -14.27 -8.17 -15.20
C SER A 231 -13.78 -7.11 -14.20
N LEU A 232 -13.30 -5.96 -14.67
CA LEU A 232 -12.88 -4.84 -13.81
C LEU A 232 -14.11 -4.16 -13.19
N THR A 233 -15.19 -4.00 -13.97
CA THR A 233 -16.45 -3.38 -13.50
C THR A 233 -17.22 -4.22 -12.49
N GLU A 234 -16.96 -5.53 -12.41
CA GLU A 234 -17.46 -6.41 -11.33
C GLU A 234 -16.88 -6.03 -9.95
N HIS A 235 -15.72 -5.35 -9.92
CA HIS A 235 -15.05 -4.94 -8.69
C HIS A 235 -15.15 -3.44 -8.40
N PHE A 236 -15.25 -2.62 -9.45
CA PHE A 236 -15.26 -1.16 -9.37
C PHE A 236 -16.40 -0.61 -10.24
N PRO A 237 -17.39 0.09 -9.65
CA PRO A 237 -18.46 0.71 -10.43
C PRO A 237 -17.90 1.67 -11.50
N ILE A 238 -18.56 1.72 -12.67
CA ILE A 238 -18.16 2.65 -13.75
C ILE A 238 -18.11 4.10 -13.28
N SER A 239 -18.95 4.48 -12.31
CA SER A 239 -19.03 5.83 -11.75
C SER A 239 -17.79 6.27 -10.98
N ILE A 240 -16.88 5.36 -10.63
CA ILE A 240 -15.63 5.69 -9.93
C ILE A 240 -14.39 5.51 -10.81
N LEU A 241 -14.51 4.75 -11.91
CA LEU A 241 -13.40 4.47 -12.80
C LEU A 241 -13.14 5.67 -13.72
N PRO A 242 -11.87 5.91 -14.11
CA PRO A 242 -11.53 6.94 -15.08
C PRO A 242 -11.97 6.54 -16.49
N GLN A 243 -12.02 7.52 -17.38
CA GLN A 243 -12.51 7.37 -18.76
C GLN A 243 -11.74 6.29 -19.53
N GLU A 244 -10.42 6.24 -19.35
CA GLU A 244 -9.53 5.29 -20.01
C GLU A 244 -9.80 3.83 -19.61
N TYR A 245 -10.45 3.62 -18.46
CA TYR A 245 -10.87 2.30 -17.97
C TYR A 245 -12.39 2.07 -18.11
N GLY A 246 -13.04 2.83 -18.99
CA GLY A 246 -14.46 2.69 -19.34
C GLY A 246 -15.43 3.23 -18.28
N GLY A 247 -14.95 4.12 -17.41
CA GLY A 247 -15.77 4.77 -16.39
C GLY A 247 -16.22 6.20 -16.74
N GLU A 248 -16.83 6.85 -15.76
CA GLU A 248 -17.47 8.18 -15.88
C GLU A 248 -16.72 9.28 -15.12
N GLU A 249 -15.63 8.93 -14.43
CA GLU A 249 -14.81 9.89 -13.68
C GLU A 249 -13.91 10.71 -14.64
N VAL A 250 -13.02 11.56 -14.11
CA VAL A 250 -12.07 12.33 -14.90
C VAL A 250 -10.96 11.42 -15.45
N SER A 251 -10.08 11.98 -16.27
CA SER A 251 -9.00 11.21 -16.88
C SER A 251 -7.99 10.73 -15.85
N ILE A 252 -7.25 9.67 -16.17
CA ILE A 252 -6.13 9.22 -15.32
C ILE A 252 -5.06 10.31 -15.19
N GLU A 253 -4.86 11.11 -16.24
CA GLU A 253 -3.93 12.23 -16.21
C GLU A 253 -4.33 13.27 -15.15
N GLU A 254 -5.61 13.63 -15.07
CA GLU A 254 -6.11 14.55 -14.05
C GLU A 254 -5.94 13.95 -12.64
N LEU A 255 -6.33 12.69 -12.43
CA LEU A 255 -6.14 11.99 -11.15
C LEU A 255 -4.67 11.91 -10.73
N ALA A 256 -3.77 11.64 -11.67
CA ALA A 256 -2.34 11.58 -11.40
C ALA A 256 -1.79 12.96 -11.04
N LYS A 257 -2.25 14.01 -11.72
CA LYS A 257 -1.89 15.40 -11.40
C LYS A 257 -2.38 15.80 -10.00
N GLU A 258 -3.65 15.56 -9.67
CA GLU A 258 -4.19 15.85 -8.34
C GLU A 258 -3.42 15.14 -7.23
N TRP A 259 -3.12 13.86 -7.45
CA TRP A 259 -2.38 13.09 -6.47
C TRP A 259 -0.92 13.54 -6.34
N THR A 260 -0.29 13.95 -7.45
CA THR A 260 1.04 14.55 -7.44
C THR A 260 1.04 15.85 -6.63
N ASP A 261 0.09 16.74 -6.89
CA ASP A 261 -0.04 18.02 -6.18
C ASP A 261 -0.26 17.78 -4.66
N PHE A 262 -1.06 16.77 -4.29
CA PHE A 262 -1.26 16.36 -2.90
C PHE A 262 0.00 15.78 -2.24
N ILE A 263 0.77 14.95 -2.95
CA ILE A 263 2.06 14.42 -2.47
C ILE A 263 3.03 15.59 -2.21
N MET A 264 3.12 16.54 -3.15
CA MET A 264 3.99 17.72 -3.02
C MET A 264 3.59 18.60 -1.84
N ALA A 265 2.28 18.82 -1.66
CA ALA A 265 1.76 19.55 -0.50
C ALA A 265 2.00 18.83 0.84
N SER A 266 2.33 17.54 0.81
CA SER A 266 2.62 16.72 1.99
C SER A 266 4.11 16.56 2.28
N SER A 267 5.00 17.30 1.59
CA SER A 267 6.46 17.13 1.68
C SER A 267 7.00 17.24 3.10
N ASP A 268 6.52 18.19 3.91
CA ASP A 268 6.95 18.36 5.30
C ASP A 268 6.63 17.15 6.17
N TYR A 269 5.42 16.59 6.00
CA TYR A 269 5.04 15.36 6.70
C TYR A 269 5.92 14.19 6.25
N LEU A 270 6.13 14.04 4.94
CA LEU A 270 6.97 12.98 4.40
C LEU A 270 8.42 13.11 4.89
N GLN A 271 8.94 14.34 5.03
CA GLN A 271 10.26 14.59 5.63
C GLN A 271 10.29 14.14 7.09
N SER A 272 9.25 14.49 7.86
CA SER A 272 9.18 14.16 9.28
C SER A 272 9.16 12.66 9.57
N ILE A 273 8.76 11.84 8.59
CA ILE A 273 8.75 10.38 8.71
C ILE A 273 9.90 9.70 7.96
N SER A 274 10.76 10.43 7.24
CA SER A 274 12.02 9.92 6.67
C SER A 274 13.00 9.48 7.76
N LEU A 275 13.91 8.56 7.44
CA LEU A 275 15.02 8.16 8.32
C LEU A 275 16.26 9.04 8.16
N VAL A 276 16.34 9.79 7.06
CA VAL A 276 17.40 10.76 6.79
C VAL A 276 16.82 12.18 6.81
N ALA A 277 17.65 13.14 7.20
CA ALA A 277 17.28 14.55 7.31
C ALA A 277 17.22 15.22 5.93
#